data_AF-A0A2V6HD66-F1
#
_entry.id   AF-A0A2V6HD66-F1
#
_cell.length_a   1.000
_cell.length_b   1.000
_cell.length_c   1.000
_cell.angle_alpha   90.00
_cell.angle_beta   90.00
_cell.angle_gamma   90.00
#
_symmetry.space_group_name_H-M   'P 1'
#
loop_
_entity.id
_entity.type
_entity.pdbx_description
1 polymer ?
#
loop_
_entity_poly.entity_id
_entity_poly.type
_entity_poly.pdbx_seq_one_letter_code
_entity_poly.pdbx_strand_id
1 'polypeptide(L)' 'QRVLVEGVRIIKKHLRKSQDNPSGKIAEREGPIHISNVRLLDREKPEKGARKPAKEMEKK' A
#
# COMPACT_ATOMS: atom_id res chain seq x y z
N GLN A 1 0.06 -1.45 -15.84
CA GLN A 1 0.92 -0.39 -15.28
C GLN A 1 0.91 -0.43 -13.75
N ARG A 2 2.05 -0.20 -13.09
CA ARG A 2 2.15 -0.12 -11.61
C ARG A 2 2.84 1.18 -11.19
N VAL A 3 2.54 1.65 -9.98
CA VAL A 3 3.09 2.87 -9.38
C VAL A 3 3.60 2.60 -7.96
N LEU A 4 4.63 3.31 -7.50
CA LEU A 4 5.05 3.30 -6.10
C LEU A 4 4.43 4.51 -5.40
N VAL A 5 3.92 4.31 -4.19
CA VAL A 5 3.28 5.36 -3.38
C VAL A 5 3.92 5.31 -2.00
N GLU A 6 4.40 6.46 -1.54
CA GLU A 6 5.06 6.59 -0.24
C GLU A 6 4.14 6.14 0.90
N GLY A 7 4.68 5.36 1.83
CA GLY A 7 3.94 4.87 3.02
C GLY A 7 2.82 3.87 2.75
N VAL A 8 2.57 3.47 1.49
CA VAL A 8 1.53 2.49 1.15
C VAL A 8 2.17 1.16 0.72
N ARG A 9 1.54 0.05 1.14
CA ARG A 9 1.99 -1.32 0.82
C ARG A 9 3.43 -1.59 1.29
N ILE A 10 3.71 -1.35 2.57
CA ILE A 10 5.01 -1.63 3.18
C ILE A 10 5.26 -3.14 3.22
N ILE A 11 6.35 -3.58 2.60
CA ILE A 11 6.79 -4.96 2.55
C ILE A 11 7.97 -5.12 3.50
N LYS A 12 7.83 -6.01 4.48
CA LYS A 12 8.91 -6.46 5.35
C LYS A 12 9.66 -7.59 4.65
N LYS A 13 10.88 -7.32 4.19
CA LYS A 13 11.73 -8.30 3.54
C LYS A 13 12.89 -8.68 4.46
N HIS A 14 13.00 -9.96 4.75
CA HIS A 14 14.15 -10.53 5.45
C HIS A 14 15.35 -10.56 4.51
N LEU A 15 16.42 -9.86 4.87
CA LEU A 15 17.68 -9.89 4.16
C LEU A 15 18.61 -10.89 4.84
N ARG A 16 19.22 -11.77 4.00
CA ARG A 16 20.30 -12.65 4.47
C ARG A 16 21.48 -11.80 4.92
N LYS A 17 22.27 -12.35 5.84
CA LYS A 17 23.51 -11.73 6.30
C LYS A 17 24.43 -11.45 5.10
N SER A 18 24.91 -10.22 5.01
CA SER A 18 25.87 -9.79 3.99
C SER A 18 26.97 -8.97 4.65
N GLN A 19 28.01 -8.61 3.91
CA GLN A 19 29.11 -7.80 4.45
C GLN A 19 28.61 -6.42 4.93
N ASP A 20 27.64 -5.82 4.23
CA ASP A 20 26.95 -4.60 4.66
C ASP A 20 25.95 -4.81 5.81
N ASN A 21 25.46 -6.04 6.01
CA ASN A 21 24.46 -6.37 7.03
C ASN A 21 24.87 -7.64 7.81
N PRO A 22 25.90 -7.56 8.68
CA PRO A 22 26.49 -8.73 9.32
C PRO A 22 25.52 -9.51 10.22
N SER A 23 24.58 -8.82 10.88
CA SER A 23 23.54 -9.46 11.70
C SER A 23 22.30 -9.88 10.90
N GLY A 24 22.23 -9.55 9.61
CA GLY A 24 20.99 -9.59 8.83
C GLY A 24 20.08 -8.41 9.20
N LYS A 25 19.10 -8.10 8.35
CA LYS A 25 18.21 -6.96 8.56
C LYS A 25 16.80 -7.29 8.06
N ILE A 26 15.79 -6.81 8.76
CA ILE A 26 14.43 -6.73 8.22
C ILE A 26 14.32 -5.36 7.56
N ALA A 27 14.33 -5.35 6.22
CA ALA A 27 14.18 -4.13 5.46
C ALA A 27 12.71 -3.86 5.20
N GLU A 28 12.27 -2.63 5.47
CA GLU A 28 10.95 -2.14 5.09
C GLU A 28 11.08 -1.38 3.78
N ARG A 29 10.26 -1.73 2.79
CA ARG A 29 10.23 -1.08 1.47
C ARG A 29 8.81 -0.96 0.97
N GLU A 30 8.52 0.09 0.24
CA GLU A 30 7.21 0.29 -0.37
C GLU A 30 7.02 -0.66 -1.56
N GLY A 31 5.82 -1.20 -1.66
CA GLY A 31 5.42 -2.14 -2.70
C GLY A 31 4.68 -1.44 -3.83
N PRO A 32 4.84 -1.88 -5.09
CA PRO A 32 4.14 -1.28 -6.21
C PRO A 32 2.63 -1.55 -6.13
N ILE A 33 1.79 -0.60 -6.51
CA ILE A 33 0.33 -0.72 -6.52
C ILE A 33 -0.17 -0.65 -7.97
N HIS A 34 -1.27 -1.35 -8.27
CA HIS A 34 -1.88 -1.29 -9.59
C HIS A 34 -2.54 0.08 -9.83
N ILE A 35 -2.39 0.62 -11.04
CA ILE A 35 -2.86 1.98 -11.36
C ILE A 35 -4.38 2.16 -11.17
N SER A 36 -5.18 1.10 -11.33
CA SER A 36 -6.64 1.15 -11.11
C SER A 36 -7.06 1.44 -9.66
N ASN A 37 -6.14 1.29 -8.71
CA ASN A 37 -6.42 1.41 -7.27
C ASN A 37 -5.97 2.77 -6.71
N VAL A 38 -5.48 3.68 -7.56
CA VAL A 38 -5.03 5.02 -7.19
C VAL A 38 -5.88 6.04 -7.92
N ARG A 39 -6.19 7.16 -7.26
CA ARG A 39 -6.95 8.29 -7.84
C ARG A 39 -6.24 9.59 -7.47
N LEU A 40 -6.22 10.54 -8.42
CA LEU A 40 -5.74 11.89 -8.16
C LEU A 40 -6.72 12.60 -7.21
N LEU A 41 -6.20 13.19 -6.14
CA LEU A 41 -6.97 14.05 -5.26
C LEU A 41 -6.83 15.49 -5.76
N ASP A 42 -7.96 16.10 -6.09
CA ASP A 42 -8.01 17.53 -6.42
C ASP A 42 -8.20 18.32 -5.12
N ARG A 43 -7.37 19.32 -4.87
CA ARG A 43 -7.30 20.03 -3.57
C ARG A 43 -8.60 20.74 -3.18
N GLU A 44 -9.51 20.93 -4.14
CA GLU A 44 -10.75 21.67 -3.98
C GLU A 44 -11.96 20.80 -3.56
N LYS A 45 -11.85 19.47 -3.62
CA LYS A 45 -12.96 18.58 -3.25
C LYS A 45 -12.54 17.62 -2.14
N PRO A 46 -13.00 17.82 -0.89
CA PRO A 46 -12.90 16.81 0.15
C PRO A 46 -13.94 15.71 -0.14
N GLU A 47 -13.69 14.85 -1.13
CA GLU A 47 -14.52 13.64 -1.30
C GLU A 47 -14.17 12.65 -0.19
N LYS A 48 -15.10 12.55 0.77
CA LYS A 48 -15.24 11.49 1.77
C LYS A 48 -15.26 10.12 1.09
N GLY A 49 -14.10 9.56 0.80
CA GLY A 49 -13.94 8.27 0.11
C GLY A 49 -14.12 7.06 1.02
N ALA A 50 -15.23 6.96 1.75
CA ALA A 50 -15.61 5.70 2.41
C ALA A 50 -16.38 4.84 1.40
N ARG A 51 -15.67 3.98 0.65
CA ARG A 51 -16.32 2.81 0.03
C ARG A 51 -16.74 1.87 1.16
N LYS A 52 -17.98 1.98 1.63
CA LYS A 52 -18.59 0.92 2.46
C LYS A 52 -18.59 -0.38 1.63
N PRO A 53 -18.18 -1.53 2.19
CA PRO A 53 -18.24 -2.79 1.46
C PRO A 53 -19.70 -3.18 1.21
N ALA A 54 -20.02 -3.48 -0.05
CA ALA A 54 -21.33 -3.98 -0.47
C ALA A 54 -21.51 -5.44 -0.02
N LYS A 55 -21.73 -5.66 1.29
CA LYS A 55 -22.27 -6.88 1.89
C LYS A 55 -23.10 -6.52 3.13
N GLU A 56 -24.15 -5.73 2.92
CA GLU A 56 -25.20 -5.51 3.93
C GLU A 56 -26.58 -5.39 3.24
N MET A 57 -26.76 -6.15 2.17
CA MET A 57 -28.04 -6.35 1.48
C MET A 57 -28.22 -7.84 1.22
N GLU A 58 -28.31 -8.64 2.28
CA GLU A 58 -29.05 -9.92 2.28
C GLU A 58 -29.03 -10.49 3.70
N LYS A 59 -30.10 -10.20 4.44
CA LYS A 59 -30.76 -11.02 5.48
C LYS A 59 -31.68 -10.10 6.27
N LYS A 60 -32.83 -9.79 5.65
CA LYS A 60 -34.10 -9.79 6.38
C LYS A 60 -34.57 -11.23 6.47
#